data_AF-A0AAJ2C4F1-F1
#
_entry.id   AF-A0AAJ2C4F1-F1
#
_cell.length_a   1.000
_cell.length_b   1.000
_cell.length_c   1.000
_cell.angle_alpha   90.00
_cell.angle_beta   90.00
_cell.angle_gamma   90.00
#
_symmetry.space_group_name_H-M   'P 1'
#
loop_
_entity.id
_entity.type
_entity.pdbx_description
1 polymer ?
#
loop_
_entity_poly.entity_id
_entity_poly.type
_entity_poly.pdbx_seq_one_letter_code
_entity_poly.pdbx_strand_id
1 'polypeptide(L)'
;MTSSSITATEFKERLANLTILDIRTPYEIEDFDVGGIQIPLDALLLSVESIAHLKDKEIIIVCYSGLQSEIARKILAKKGFQHMRNLEGGLEAFLAL
;
A
#
# COMPACT_ATOMS: atom_id res chain seq x y z
N MET A 1 -6.85 1.07 19.24
CA MET A 1 -5.48 0.82 18.72
C MET A 1 -5.64 0.44 17.27
N THR A 2 -5.46 1.36 16.32
CA THR A 2 -5.51 1.05 14.90
C THR A 2 -4.32 0.16 14.56
N SER A 3 -4.59 -1.09 14.17
CA SER A 3 -3.55 -2.01 13.72
C SER A 3 -2.79 -1.39 12.55
N SER A 4 -1.47 -1.46 12.55
CA SER A 4 -0.62 -0.91 11.48
C SER A 4 -0.70 -1.72 10.19
N SER A 5 -1.45 -2.82 10.19
CA SER A 5 -1.50 -3.81 9.12
C SER A 5 -2.90 -4.36 8.89
N ILE A 6 -3.11 -4.93 7.71
CA ILE A 6 -4.34 -5.62 7.28
C ILE A 6 -3.98 -7.04 6.83
N THR A 7 -4.75 -8.03 7.26
CA THR A 7 -4.54 -9.43 6.83
C THR A 7 -4.93 -9.62 5.37
N ALA A 8 -4.39 -10.64 4.72
CA ALA A 8 -4.76 -10.98 3.34
C ALA A 8 -6.27 -11.25 3.18
N THR A 9 -6.90 -11.90 4.16
CA THR A 9 -8.35 -12.20 4.14
C THR A 9 -9.18 -10.92 4.23
N GLU A 10 -8.86 -10.05 5.18
CA GLU A 10 -9.55 -8.75 5.32
C GLU A 10 -9.34 -7.87 4.08
N PHE A 11 -8.14 -7.92 3.48
CA PHE A 11 -7.83 -7.22 2.24
C PHE A 11 -8.70 -7.72 1.07
N LYS A 12 -8.86 -9.04 0.91
CA LYS A 12 -9.73 -9.66 -0.10
C LYS A 12 -11.19 -9.26 0.05
N GLU A 13 -11.71 -9.26 1.28
CA GLU A 13 -13.10 -8.92 1.59
C GLU A 13 -13.42 -7.44 1.33
N ARG A 14 -12.44 -6.56 1.56
CA ARG A 14 -12.63 -5.11 1.48
C ARG A 14 -12.11 -4.49 0.18
N LEU A 15 -11.48 -5.27 -0.71
CA LEU A 15 -10.72 -4.82 -1.88
C LEU A 15 -11.42 -3.70 -2.68
N ALA A 16 -12.73 -3.83 -2.93
CA ALA A 16 -13.52 -2.86 -3.70
C ALA A 16 -13.67 -1.48 -3.05
N ASN A 17 -13.44 -1.37 -1.73
CA ASN A 17 -13.63 -0.15 -0.94
C ASN A 17 -12.33 0.38 -0.35
N LEU A 18 -11.18 -0.27 -0.62
CA LEU A 18 -9.89 0.15 -0.09
C LEU A 18 -9.24 1.18 -1.04
N THR A 19 -8.57 2.17 -0.45
CA THR A 19 -7.60 2.98 -1.21
C THR A 19 -6.27 2.25 -1.15
N ILE A 20 -5.83 1.73 -2.29
CA ILE A 20 -4.60 0.94 -2.39
C ILE A 20 -3.50 1.85 -2.95
N LEU A 21 -2.32 1.77 -2.34
CA LEU A 21 -1.07 2.33 -2.85
C LEU A 21 -0.10 1.17 -3.10
N ASP A 22 0.02 0.78 -4.36
CA ASP A 22 0.98 -0.24 -4.78
C ASP A 22 2.33 0.42 -5.06
N ILE A 23 3.34 -0.01 -4.32
CA ILE A 23 4.72 0.51 -4.42
C ILE A 23 5.69 -0.44 -5.15
N ARG A 24 5.16 -1.50 -5.75
CA ARG A 24 5.94 -2.44 -6.57
C ARG A 24 6.41 -1.80 -7.86
N THR A 25 7.35 -2.46 -8.53
CA THR A 25 7.81 -2.02 -9.85
C THR A 25 6.69 -2.19 -10.90
N PRO A 26 6.70 -1.42 -11.99
CA PRO A 26 5.72 -1.57 -13.06
C PRO A 26 5.66 -2.99 -13.64
N TYR A 27 6.80 -3.67 -13.74
CA TYR A 27 6.87 -5.06 -14.21
C TYR A 27 6.10 -6.03 -13.29
N GLU A 28 6.26 -5.90 -11.97
CA GLU A 28 5.50 -6.73 -11.02
C GLU A 28 3.98 -6.45 -11.06
N ILE A 29 3.60 -5.22 -11.37
CA ILE A 29 2.20 -4.80 -11.49
C ILE A 29 1.57 -5.37 -12.78
N GLU A 30 2.34 -5.44 -13.87
CA GLU A 30 1.90 -6.10 -15.11
C GLU A 30 1.60 -7.58 -14.90
N ASP A 31 2.38 -8.27 -14.06
CA ASP A 31 2.13 -9.68 -13.72
C ASP A 31 0.81 -9.85 -12.94
N PHE A 32 0.50 -8.92 -12.04
CA PHE A 32 -0.73 -8.93 -11.26
C PHE A 32 -1.09 -7.54 -10.73
N ASP A 33 -2.20 -6.97 -11.21
CA ASP A 33 -2.70 -5.68 -10.75
C ASP A 33 -3.76 -5.85 -9.65
N VAL A 34 -3.46 -5.35 -8.45
CA VAL A 34 -4.42 -5.27 -7.32
C VAL A 34 -5.37 -4.07 -7.44
N GLY A 35 -5.11 -3.17 -8.38
CA GLY A 35 -5.80 -1.91 -8.56
C GLY A 35 -5.32 -0.82 -7.60
N GLY A 36 -5.88 0.38 -7.78
CA GLY A 36 -5.56 1.56 -6.97
C GLY A 36 -4.44 2.40 -7.58
N ILE A 37 -3.68 3.08 -6.73
CA ILE A 37 -2.64 4.02 -7.13
C ILE A 37 -1.31 3.30 -7.15
N GLN A 38 -0.63 3.37 -8.29
CA GLN A 38 0.65 2.70 -8.52
C GLN A 38 1.76 3.74 -8.51
N ILE A 39 2.59 3.73 -7.47
CA ILE A 39 3.75 4.62 -7.33
C ILE A 39 4.91 3.79 -6.80
N PRO A 40 5.84 3.38 -7.67
CA PRO A 40 7.04 2.65 -7.28
C PRO A 40 7.77 3.32 -6.10
N LEU A 41 8.34 2.50 -5.20
CA LEU A 41 8.97 3.00 -3.97
C LEU A 41 10.05 4.06 -4.23
N ASP A 42 10.84 3.91 -5.30
CA ASP A 42 11.87 4.84 -5.74
C ASP A 42 11.30 6.19 -6.20
N ALA A 43 10.13 6.18 -6.82
CA ALA A 43 9.39 7.38 -7.24
C ALA A 43 8.53 7.99 -6.13
N LEU A 44 8.32 7.29 -5.01
CA LEU A 44 7.39 7.68 -3.96
C LEU A 44 7.69 9.06 -3.39
N LEU A 45 8.96 9.37 -3.10
CA LEU A 45 9.37 10.66 -2.52
C LEU A 45 9.08 11.85 -3.44
N LEU A 46 9.25 11.67 -4.75
CA LEU A 46 8.99 12.69 -5.76
C LEU A 46 7.49 12.83 -6.03
N SER A 47 6.72 11.76 -5.83
CA SER A 47 5.31 11.68 -6.16
C SER A 47 4.38 11.89 -4.95
N VAL A 48 4.91 12.15 -3.74
CA VAL A 48 4.07 12.34 -2.53
C VAL A 48 3.00 13.41 -2.70
N GLU A 49 3.28 14.46 -3.46
CA GLU A 49 2.33 15.56 -3.68
C GLU A 49 1.10 15.12 -4.47
N SER A 50 1.23 14.16 -5.40
CA SER A 50 0.09 13.66 -6.20
C SER A 50 -0.95 12.94 -5.32
N ILE A 51 -0.49 12.33 -4.22
CA ILE A 51 -1.32 11.62 -3.24
C ILE A 51 -1.63 12.44 -1.98
N ALA A 52 -1.29 13.74 -1.95
CA ALA A 52 -1.50 14.58 -0.76
C ALA A 52 -2.98 14.70 -0.36
N HIS A 53 -3.91 14.55 -1.30
CA HIS A 53 -5.36 14.53 -1.05
C HIS A 53 -5.85 13.27 -0.31
N LEU A 54 -4.96 12.29 -0.07
CA LEU A 54 -5.27 11.04 0.64
C LEU A 54 -4.75 11.04 2.09
N LYS A 55 -4.16 12.13 2.59
CA LYS A 55 -3.54 12.19 3.93
C LYS A 55 -4.48 11.78 5.07
N ASP A 56 -5.76 12.09 4.93
CA ASP A 56 -6.82 11.77 5.90
C ASP A 56 -7.64 10.53 5.51
N LYS A 57 -7.31 9.85 4.39
CA LYS A 57 -7.96 8.61 3.98
C LYS A 57 -7.20 7.40 4.49
N GLU A 58 -7.93 6.31 4.69
CA GLU A 58 -7.32 5.01 4.92
C GLU A 58 -6.62 4.51 3.64
N ILE A 59 -5.30 4.34 3.69
CA ILE A 59 -4.47 3.83 2.60
C ILE A 59 -3.88 2.49 2.98
N ILE A 60 -4.03 1.50 2.11
CA ILE A 60 -3.36 0.20 2.21
C ILE A 60 -2.15 0.20 1.29
N ILE A 61 -0.96 0.12 1.87
CA ILE A 61 0.29 0.09 1.12
C ILE A 61 0.65 -1.37 0.82
N VAL A 62 0.80 -1.68 -0.46
CA VAL A 62 1.07 -3.02 -0.97
C VAL A 62 2.48 -3.05 -1.57
N CYS A 63 3.25 -4.05 -1.19
CA CYS A 63 4.48 -4.44 -1.86
C CYS A 63 4.53 -5.96 -1.97
N TYR A 64 5.56 -6.53 -2.58
CA TYR A 64 5.64 -7.99 -2.79
C TYR A 64 5.56 -8.80 -1.48
N SER A 65 6.42 -8.52 -0.49
CA SER A 65 6.56 -9.33 0.75
C SER A 65 6.16 -8.63 2.06
N GLY A 66 5.71 -7.37 2.01
CA GLY A 66 5.35 -6.56 3.18
C GLY A 66 6.48 -5.72 3.82
N LEU A 67 7.76 -5.97 3.50
CA LEU A 67 8.89 -5.24 4.12
C LEU A 67 8.98 -3.79 3.62
N GLN A 68 8.88 -3.60 2.31
CA GLN A 68 9.01 -2.28 1.68
C GLN A 68 7.82 -1.38 2.00
N SER A 69 6.62 -1.95 2.16
CA SER A 69 5.42 -1.18 2.50
C SER A 69 5.51 -0.59 3.91
N GLU A 70 6.20 -1.24 4.85
CA GLU A 70 6.47 -0.66 6.17
C GLU A 70 7.40 0.57 6.07
N ILE A 71 8.42 0.51 5.20
CA ILE A 71 9.34 1.63 4.95
C ILE A 71 8.57 2.80 4.33
N ALA A 72 7.78 2.55 3.28
CA ALA A 72 6.93 3.54 2.64
C ALA A 72 5.96 4.18 3.64
N ARG A 73 5.32 3.38 4.50
CA ARG A 73 4.44 3.88 5.58
C ARG A 73 5.15 4.88 6.49
N LYS A 74 6.39 4.57 6.91
CA LYS A 74 7.19 5.48 7.75
C LYS A 74 7.57 6.77 7.01
N ILE A 75 7.88 6.68 5.72
CA ILE A 75 8.18 7.85 4.88
C ILE A 75 6.95 8.75 4.76
N LEU A 76 5.80 8.17 4.41
CA LEU A 76 4.54 8.90 4.27
C LEU A 76 4.03 9.46 5.60
N ALA A 77 4.27 8.77 6.72
CA ALA A 77 3.94 9.29 8.06
C ALA A 77 4.66 10.61 8.35
N LYS A 78 5.95 10.72 7.97
CA LYS A 78 6.71 11.98 8.07
C LYS A 78 6.18 13.09 7.16
N LYS A 79 5.40 12.74 6.13
CA LYS A 79 4.76 13.68 5.20
C LYS A 79 3.31 14.03 5.59
N GLY A 80 2.85 13.52 6.73
CA GLY A 80 1.56 13.87 7.35
C GLY A 80 0.42 12.90 7.05
N PHE A 81 0.68 11.75 6.42
CA PHE A 81 -0.33 10.70 6.24
C PHE A 81 -0.61 10.01 7.57
N GLN A 82 -1.89 9.95 7.98
CA GLN A 82 -2.28 9.49 9.31
C GLN A 82 -2.79 8.04 9.32
N HIS A 83 -3.56 7.66 8.30
CA HIS A 83 -4.31 6.41 8.28
C HIS A 83 -3.74 5.43 7.26
N MET A 84 -2.55 4.89 7.55
CA MET A 84 -1.92 3.92 6.66
C MET A 84 -1.77 2.57 7.32
N ARG A 85 -2.12 1.52 6.57
CA ARG A 85 -1.87 0.13 6.93
C ARG A 85 -1.07 -0.56 5.83
N ASN A 86 -0.27 -1.55 6.18
CA ASN A 86 0.39 -2.41 5.19
C ASN A 86 -0.31 -3.78 5.10
N LEU A 87 -0.30 -4.38 3.91
CA LEU A 87 -0.75 -5.76 3.74
C LEU A 87 0.24 -6.72 4.42
N GLU A 88 -0.23 -7.54 5.35
CA GLU A 88 0.58 -8.54 6.04
C GLU A 88 1.05 -9.61 5.07
N GLY A 89 2.36 -9.87 5.03
CA GLY A 89 2.97 -10.78 4.06
C GLY A 89 2.96 -10.27 2.62
N GLY A 90 2.51 -9.02 2.39
CA GLY A 90 2.49 -8.40 1.07
C GLY A 90 1.55 -9.11 0.09
N LEU A 91 1.79 -8.87 -1.20
CA LEU A 91 1.04 -9.50 -2.26
C LEU A 91 1.18 -11.03 -2.25
N GLU A 92 2.34 -11.55 -1.87
CA GLU A 92 2.58 -13.00 -1.79
C GLU A 92 1.57 -13.70 -0.89
N ALA A 93 1.29 -13.15 0.30
CA ALA A 93 0.28 -13.70 1.20
C ALA A 93 -1.14 -13.61 0.63
N PHE A 94 -1.44 -12.59 -0.17
CA PHE A 94 -2.73 -12.48 -0.85
C PHE A 94 -2.90 -13.50 -1.98
N LEU A 95 -1.84 -13.77 -2.73
CA LEU A 95 -1.85 -14.77 -3.81
C LEU A 95 -1.88 -16.21 -3.27
N ALA A 96 -1.47 -16.43 -2.02
CA ALA A 96 -1.50 -17.73 -1.35
C ALA A 96 -2.87 -18.09 -0.72
N LEU A 97 -3.88 -17.20 -0.80
CA LEU A 97 -5.24 -17.42 -0.28
C LEU A 97 -6.17 -18.17 -1.23
#